data_AF-A0A0C3QIK9-F1
#
_entry.id   AF-A0A0C3QIK9-F1
#
_cell.length_a   1.000
_cell.length_b   1.000
_cell.length_c   1.000
_cell.angle_alpha   90.00
_cell.angle_beta   90.00
_cell.angle_gamma   90.00
#
_symmetry.space_group_name_H-M   'P 1'
#
loop_
_entity.id
_entity.type
_entity.pdbx_description
1 polymer ?
#
loop_
_entity_poly.entity_id
_entity_poly.type
_entity_poly.pdbx_seq_one_letter_code
_entity_poly.pdbx_strand_id
1 'polypeptide(L)'
;MPEKPSPPGPEDCCMSGCAICVNDLYIEALRDYKASLRSIRDKLEREAVHKSLWPKEIIELHPSGQAQQEDLDDADLDPVTKAFMEMERKLKKKHEQQKA
;
A
#
# COMPACT_ATOMS: atom_id res chain seq x y z
N MET A 1 -13.16 9.78 17.34
CA MET A 1 -12.50 9.02 16.25
C MET A 1 -12.11 9.99 15.16
N PRO A 2 -10.94 9.84 14.50
CA PRO A 2 -10.60 10.66 13.34
C PRO A 2 -11.59 10.35 12.21
N GLU A 3 -11.91 11.35 11.39
CA GLU A 3 -12.82 11.19 10.25
C GLU A 3 -12.03 10.70 9.02
N LYS A 4 -12.55 9.70 8.30
CA LYS A 4 -11.91 9.19 7.10
C LYS A 4 -12.13 10.21 5.96
N PRO A 5 -11.07 10.68 5.29
CA PRO A 5 -11.25 11.60 4.17
C PRO A 5 -12.00 10.90 3.03
N SER A 6 -12.89 11.65 2.36
CA SER A 6 -13.58 11.18 1.16
C SER A 6 -12.63 11.23 -0.04
N PRO A 7 -12.66 10.23 -0.94
CA PRO A 7 -11.93 10.31 -2.19
C PRO A 7 -12.45 11.48 -3.04
N PRO A 8 -11.56 12.19 -3.76
CA PRO A 8 -11.99 13.20 -4.73
C PRO A 8 -12.69 12.55 -5.93
N GLY A 9 -13.64 13.26 -6.53
CA GLY A 9 -14.33 12.80 -7.74
C GLY A 9 -13.43 12.86 -8.98
N PRO A 10 -13.76 12.11 -10.06
CA PRO A 10 -13.06 12.27 -11.33
C PRO A 10 -13.16 13.69 -11.89
N GLU A 11 -14.23 14.42 -11.61
CA GLU A 11 -14.40 15.82 -12.01
C GLU A 11 -13.47 16.81 -11.26
N ASP A 12 -13.01 16.45 -10.06
CA ASP A 12 -12.05 17.26 -9.30
C ASP A 12 -10.61 17.08 -9.83
N CYS A 13 -10.37 16.02 -10.59
CA CYS A 13 -9.09 15.77 -11.23
C CYS A 13 -8.94 16.68 -12.45
N CYS A 14 -8.16 17.74 -12.28
CA CYS A 14 -7.83 18.72 -13.31
C CYS A 14 -7.24 18.11 -14.60
N MET A 15 -6.61 16.92 -14.54
CA MET A 15 -5.97 16.15 -15.64
C MET A 15 -5.03 16.92 -16.60
N SER A 16 -4.79 18.20 -16.34
CA SER A 16 -4.09 19.15 -17.23
C SER A 16 -2.88 19.81 -16.55
N GLY A 17 -2.42 19.23 -15.43
CA GLY A 17 -1.21 19.68 -14.74
C GLY A 17 -1.42 20.88 -13.82
N CYS A 18 -2.47 20.87 -12.99
CA CYS A 18 -2.65 21.84 -11.92
C CYS A 18 -1.44 21.85 -10.96
N ALA A 19 -1.13 23.01 -10.38
CA ALA A 19 0.04 23.19 -9.48
C ALA A 19 -0.03 22.33 -8.20
N ILE A 20 -1.23 21.97 -7.76
CA ILE A 20 -1.47 21.03 -6.65
C ILE A 20 -2.41 19.95 -7.15
N CYS A 21 -2.02 18.69 -6.97
CA CYS A 21 -2.85 17.54 -7.33
C CYS A 21 -3.81 17.21 -6.20
N VAL A 22 -5.11 17.16 -6.49
CA VAL A 22 -6.14 16.80 -5.51
C VAL A 22 -5.93 15.39 -4.94
N ASN A 23 -5.40 14.47 -5.76
CA ASN A 23 -5.07 13.11 -5.31
C ASN A 23 -3.92 13.12 -4.29
N ASP A 24 -2.93 14.00 -4.46
CA ASP A 24 -1.81 14.09 -3.52
C ASP A 24 -2.29 14.60 -2.16
N LEU A 25 -3.14 15.63 -2.14
CA LEU A 25 -3.79 16.13 -0.92
C LEU A 25 -4.62 15.05 -0.24
N TYR A 26 -5.39 14.27 -1.01
CA TYR A 26 -6.16 13.16 -0.48
C TYR A 26 -5.27 12.07 0.12
N ILE A 27 -4.18 11.71 -0.55
CA ILE A 27 -3.22 10.72 -0.05
C ILE A 27 -2.56 11.23 1.24
N GLU A 28 -2.21 12.51 1.33
CA GLU A 28 -1.69 13.14 2.55
C GLU A 28 -2.70 13.05 3.70
N ALA A 29 -3.95 13.46 3.46
CA ALA A 29 -5.02 13.35 4.45
C ALA A 29 -5.23 11.90 4.91
N LEU A 30 -5.14 10.93 3.99
CA LEU A 30 -5.21 9.51 4.33
C LEU A 30 -4.02 9.04 5.18
N ARG A 31 -2.80 9.55 4.94
CA ARG A 31 -1.63 9.23 5.77
C ARG A 31 -1.83 9.74 7.19
N ASP A 32 -2.31 10.97 7.34
CA ASP A 32 -2.56 11.59 8.65
C ASP A 32 -3.68 10.87 9.42
N TYR A 33 -4.75 10.48 8.73
CA TYR A 33 -5.81 9.64 9.27
C TYR A 33 -5.26 8.31 9.80
N LYS A 34 -4.47 7.60 8.99
CA LYS A 34 -3.86 6.32 9.40
C LYS A 34 -2.88 6.51 10.57
N ALA A 35 -2.10 7.58 10.58
CA ALA A 35 -1.19 7.90 11.69
C ALA A 35 -1.96 8.13 13.00
N SER A 36 -3.10 8.82 12.92
CA SER A 36 -3.99 9.03 14.07
C SER A 36 -4.55 7.71 14.60
N LEU A 37 -4.97 6.80 13.73
CA LEU A 37 -5.43 5.46 14.13
C LEU A 37 -4.33 4.64 14.82
N ARG A 38 -3.08 4.71 14.33
CA ARG A 38 -1.94 4.06 14.99
C ARG A 38 -1.72 4.62 16.39
N SER A 39 -1.78 5.95 16.56
CA SER A 39 -1.65 6.57 17.87
C SER A 39 -2.73 6.10 18.86
N ILE A 40 -3.97 5.96 18.39
CA ILE A 40 -5.08 5.45 19.21
C ILE A 40 -4.84 3.98 19.57
N ARG A 41 -4.43 3.15 18.60
CA ARG A 41 -4.07 1.76 18.84
C ARG A 41 -3.00 1.63 19.93
N ASP A 42 -1.93 2.39 19.81
CA ASP A 42 -0.82 2.37 20.78
C ASP A 42 -1.27 2.83 22.18
N LYS A 43 -2.24 3.75 22.27
CA LYS A 43 -2.87 4.13 23.55
C LYS A 43 -3.68 2.98 24.14
N LEU A 44 -4.53 2.33 23.35
CA LEU A 44 -5.34 1.18 23.79
C LEU A 44 -4.46 0.01 24.25
N GLU A 45 -3.34 -0.23 23.57
CA GLU A 45 -2.35 -1.24 23.94
C GLU A 45 -1.68 -0.91 25.29
N ARG A 46 -1.28 0.35 25.50
CA ARG A 46 -0.73 0.80 26.78
C ARG A 46 -1.71 0.69 27.94
N GLU A 47 -2.98 0.92 27.68
CA GLU A 47 -4.07 0.78 28.66
C GLU A 47 -4.53 -0.68 28.84
N ALA A 48 -3.90 -1.63 28.14
CA ALA A 48 -4.23 -3.05 28.17
C ALA A 48 -5.72 -3.34 27.90
N VAL A 49 -6.36 -2.52 27.07
CA VAL A 49 -7.78 -2.68 26.71
C VAL A 49 -7.91 -3.93 25.85
N HIS A 50 -8.85 -4.81 26.21
CA HIS A 50 -9.08 -6.04 25.47
C HIS A 50 -9.49 -5.76 24.01
N LYS A 51 -8.84 -6.44 23.06
CA LYS A 51 -9.01 -6.21 21.61
C LYS A 51 -10.45 -6.38 21.11
N SER A 52 -11.28 -7.17 21.79
CA SER A 52 -12.69 -7.35 21.41
C SER A 52 -13.54 -6.08 21.58
N LEU A 53 -13.06 -5.13 22.39
CA LEU A 53 -13.73 -3.85 22.63
C LEU A 53 -13.23 -2.76 21.67
N TRP A 54 -12.26 -3.09 20.82
CA TRP A 54 -11.71 -2.12 19.89
C TRP A 54 -12.65 -1.95 18.70
N PRO A 55 -12.72 -0.73 18.14
CA PRO A 55 -13.41 -0.49 16.89
C PRO A 55 -12.72 -1.22 15.73
N LYS A 56 -13.54 -1.65 14.77
CA LYS A 56 -13.09 -2.49 13.63
C LYS A 56 -11.98 -1.82 12.83
N GLU A 57 -12.06 -0.50 12.66
CA GLU A 57 -11.08 0.29 11.92
C GLU A 57 -9.67 0.22 12.50
N ILE A 58 -9.56 -0.01 13.81
CA ILE A 58 -8.27 -0.17 14.50
C ILE A 58 -7.80 -1.62 14.43
N ILE A 59 -8.72 -2.58 14.50
CA ILE A 59 -8.41 -4.02 14.39
C ILE A 59 -7.86 -4.34 12.99
N GLU A 60 -8.48 -3.77 11.94
CA GLU A 60 -8.13 -3.98 10.53
C GLU A 60 -6.96 -3.10 10.07
N LEU A 61 -6.38 -2.29 10.96
CA LEU A 61 -5.26 -1.41 10.62
C LEU A 61 -3.98 -2.23 10.39
N HIS A 62 -3.76 -2.67 9.14
CA HIS A 62 -2.54 -3.37 8.77
C HIS A 62 -1.31 -2.44 8.88
N PRO A 63 -0.19 -2.91 9.49
CA PRO A 63 1.05 -2.16 9.49
C PRO A 63 1.48 -1.91 8.05
N SER A 64 1.67 -0.64 7.69
CA SER A 64 1.89 -0.19 6.31
C SER A 64 3.29 -0.52 5.74
N GLY A 65 3.84 -1.67 6.13
CA GLY A 65 5.00 -2.33 5.52
C GLY A 65 4.65 -3.72 4.96
N GLN A 66 3.44 -4.21 5.19
CA GLN A 66 2.89 -5.32 4.45
C GLN A 66 2.06 -4.74 3.31
N ALA A 67 2.75 -4.29 2.26
CA ALA A 67 2.25 -4.68 0.95
C ALA A 67 1.95 -6.18 1.08
N GLN A 68 0.79 -6.62 0.63
CA GLN A 68 0.64 -8.00 0.27
C GLN A 68 1.82 -8.34 -0.65
N GLN A 69 2.90 -8.81 -0.06
CA GLN A 69 3.57 -9.98 -0.57
C GLN A 69 2.53 -11.07 -0.39
N GLU A 70 1.50 -11.01 -1.23
CA GLU A 70 0.96 -12.21 -1.80
C GLU A 70 2.22 -12.93 -2.26
N ASP A 71 2.52 -14.03 -1.59
CA ASP A 71 3.16 -15.15 -2.23
C ASP A 71 2.31 -15.42 -3.48
N LEU A 72 2.52 -14.62 -4.54
CA LEU A 72 1.80 -14.73 -5.79
C LEU A 72 2.31 -16.03 -6.37
N ASP A 73 1.53 -17.08 -6.16
CA ASP A 73 1.71 -18.37 -6.78
C ASP A 73 1.97 -18.12 -8.27
N ASP A 74 2.92 -18.84 -8.87
CA ASP A 74 3.28 -18.65 -10.29
C ASP A 74 2.02 -18.68 -11.19
N ALA A 75 0.95 -19.36 -10.77
CA ALA A 75 -0.34 -19.38 -11.45
C ALA A 75 -1.03 -18.00 -11.61
N ASP A 76 -0.91 -17.09 -10.64
CA ASP A 76 -1.63 -15.81 -10.60
C ASP A 76 -0.86 -14.63 -11.25
N LEU A 77 0.37 -14.87 -11.69
CA LEU A 77 1.11 -13.85 -12.44
C LEU A 77 0.57 -13.72 -13.87
N ASP A 78 0.29 -12.48 -14.30
CA ASP A 78 -0.11 -12.16 -15.67
C ASP A 78 0.93 -12.68 -16.68
N PRO A 79 0.53 -13.17 -17.88
CA PRO A 79 1.44 -13.69 -18.90
C PRO A 79 2.59 -12.72 -19.27
N VAL A 80 2.37 -11.40 -19.21
CA VAL A 80 3.40 -10.39 -19.48
C VAL A 80 4.50 -10.44 -18.42
N THR A 81 4.12 -10.51 -17.15
CA THR A 81 5.06 -10.57 -16.02
C THR A 81 5.92 -11.84 -16.08
N LYS A 82 5.31 -12.98 -16.46
CA LYS A 82 6.03 -14.25 -16.63
C LYS A 82 7.09 -14.17 -17.73
N ALA A 83 6.73 -13.63 -18.88
CA ALA A 83 7.65 -13.49 -20.01
C ALA A 83 8.85 -12.61 -19.66
N PHE A 84 8.62 -11.53 -18.91
CA PHE A 84 9.69 -10.64 -18.43
C PHE A 84 10.67 -11.38 -17.51
N MET A 85 10.16 -12.11 -16.50
CA MET A 85 11.01 -12.86 -15.56
C MET A 85 11.83 -13.94 -16.26
N GLU A 86 11.28 -14.62 -17.27
CA GLU A 86 12.02 -15.61 -18.06
C GLU A 86 13.17 -14.97 -18.86
N MET A 87 12.91 -13.80 -19.46
CA MET A 87 13.92 -13.03 -20.17
C MET A 87 15.06 -12.59 -19.23
N GLU A 88 14.74 -12.10 -18.04
CA GLU A 88 15.75 -11.72 -17.04
C GLU A 88 16.63 -12.91 -16.63
N ARG A 89 16.02 -14.09 -16.39
CA ARG A 89 16.77 -15.32 -16.08
C ARG A 89 17.71 -15.70 -17.22
N LYS A 90 17.28 -15.58 -18.47
CA LYS A 90 18.11 -15.85 -19.66
C LYS A 90 19.26 -14.85 -19.80
N LEU A 91 19.00 -13.57 -19.56
CA LEU A 91 20.00 -12.51 -19.60
C LEU A 91 21.06 -12.69 -18.52
N LYS A 92 20.67 -13.07 -17.30
CA LYS A 92 21.60 -13.33 -16.20
C LYS A 92 22.57 -14.47 -16.53
N LYS A 93 22.05 -15.59 -17.04
CA LYS A 93 22.88 -16.74 -17.48
C LYS A 93 23.83 -16.35 -18.61
N LYS A 94 23.37 -15.54 -19.57
CA LYS A 94 24.22 -15.06 -20.67
C LYS A 94 25.33 -14.13 -20.18
N HIS A 95 25.02 -13.22 -19.25
CA HIS A 95 26.04 -12.36 -18.63
C HIS A 95 27.06 -13.15 -17.81
N GLU A 96 26.63 -14.20 -17.09
CA GLU A 96 27.55 -15.09 -16.35
C GLU A 96 28.47 -15.85 -17.31
N GLN A 97 27.96 -16.31 -18.46
CA GLN A 97 28.73 -16.98 -19.51
C GLN A 97 29.71 -16.05 -20.25
N GLN A 98 29.39 -14.76 -20.38
CA GLN A 98 30.25 -13.77 -21.03
C GLN A 98 31.36 -13.24 -20.10
N LYS A 99 31.25 -13.48 -18.80
CA LYS A 99 32.18 -13.00 -17.77
C LYS A 99 33.16 -14.08 -17.28
N ALA A 100 33.03 -15.31 -17.79
CA ALA A 100 33.93 -16.45 -17.60
C ALA A 100 34.83 -16.62 -18.82
#